data_AF-A0AAU3HQ57-F1
#
_entry.id   AF-A0AAU3HQ57-F1
#
_cell.length_a   1.000
_cell.length_b   1.000
_cell.length_c   1.000
_cell.angle_alpha   90.00
_cell.angle_beta   90.00
_cell.angle_gamma   90.00
#
_symmetry.space_group_name_H-M   'P 1'
#
loop_
_entity.id
_entity.type
_entity.pdbx_description
1 polymer ?
#
loop_
_entity_poly.entity_id
_entity_poly.type
_entity_poly.pdbx_seq_one_letter_code
_entity_poly.pdbx_strand_id
1 'polypeptide(L)'
;MGRHRWGRAAAGIVLAAAVISTVSGCGGHADVDKGEPKKPAATAPSFSKASAAFQDKVANSYLDDECTTEAGTCWDRMKDIVASARVLRKAMNGEKSVGADFWTDAYALINKMEKGLKPGRDLGVNEMTSNRPAVFGSAHDLADWLDEHPIK
;
A
#
# COMPACT_ATOMS: atom_id res chain seq x y z
N MET A 1 39.50 -25.92 -31.43
CA MET A 1 38.38 -24.96 -31.41
C MET A 1 38.73 -23.87 -30.41
N GLY A 2 39.02 -22.68 -30.92
CA GLY A 2 39.79 -21.63 -30.26
C GLY A 2 38.97 -20.77 -29.30
N ARG A 3 39.61 -20.35 -28.21
CA ARG A 3 39.10 -19.41 -27.22
C ARG A 3 39.25 -17.98 -27.76
N HIS A 4 38.14 -17.25 -27.91
CA HIS A 4 38.18 -15.80 -28.10
C HIS A 4 37.83 -15.10 -26.78
N ARG A 5 38.87 -14.56 -26.12
CA ARG A 5 38.76 -13.46 -25.15
C ARG A 5 38.99 -12.15 -25.91
N TRP A 6 38.06 -11.21 -25.82
CA TRP A 6 38.19 -9.76 -26.05
C TRP A 6 37.21 -9.12 -25.05
N GLY A 7 37.43 -8.03 -24.33
CA GLY A 7 38.52 -7.06 -24.19
C GLY A 7 38.02 -6.01 -23.17
N ARG A 8 38.95 -5.38 -22.44
CA ARG A 8 38.77 -4.43 -21.33
C ARG A 8 37.95 -3.17 -21.68
N ALA A 9 37.23 -2.64 -20.70
CA ALA A 9 37.20 -1.20 -20.42
C ALA A 9 37.05 -0.96 -18.90
N ALA A 10 37.95 -0.15 -18.35
CA ALA A 10 38.00 0.30 -16.96
C ALA A 10 37.99 1.84 -16.96
N ALA A 11 37.18 2.45 -16.10
CA ALA A 11 37.23 3.81 -15.55
C ALA A 11 35.90 4.01 -14.81
N GLY A 12 35.75 4.54 -13.59
CA GLY A 12 36.57 5.40 -12.76
C GLY A 12 35.58 6.31 -12.00
N ILE A 13 35.62 6.25 -10.68
CA ILE A 13 34.73 6.92 -9.69
C ILE A 13 34.82 8.45 -9.79
N VAL A 14 33.73 9.21 -9.56
CA VAL A 14 33.73 10.46 -8.74
C VAL A 14 32.34 10.77 -8.15
N LEU A 15 32.23 10.82 -6.81
CA LEU A 15 31.19 11.54 -6.06
C LEU A 15 31.43 13.06 -6.18
N ALA A 16 30.38 13.86 -6.40
CA ALA A 16 30.44 15.30 -6.18
C ALA A 16 29.22 15.78 -5.38
N ALA A 17 29.46 16.02 -4.09
CA ALA A 17 28.63 16.88 -3.27
C ALA A 17 28.87 18.34 -3.68
N ALA A 18 27.80 19.12 -3.88
CA ALA A 18 27.88 20.56 -4.02
C ALA A 18 26.96 21.22 -2.98
N VAL A 19 27.60 21.73 -1.92
CA VAL A 19 27.05 22.72 -1.01
C VAL A 19 27.34 24.08 -1.66
N ILE A 20 26.33 24.91 -1.89
CA ILE A 20 26.57 26.35 -2.10
C ILE A 20 25.59 27.15 -1.24
N SER A 21 26.20 27.95 -0.40
CA SER A 21 25.65 28.85 0.59
C SER A 21 24.97 30.06 -0.02
N THR A 22 24.03 30.59 0.75
CA THR A 22 23.38 31.91 0.72
C THR A 22 24.19 33.06 0.15
N VAL A 23 23.59 33.83 -0.76
CA VAL A 23 23.94 35.24 -1.00
C VAL A 23 22.71 36.09 -0.68
N SER A 24 22.85 36.97 0.33
CA SER A 24 21.92 38.04 0.64
C SER A 24 22.28 39.26 -0.20
N GLY A 25 21.33 39.85 -0.94
CA GLY A 25 21.60 41.07 -1.71
C GLY A 25 20.45 41.56 -2.60
N CYS A 26 19.57 42.36 -1.98
CA CYS A 26 18.61 43.36 -2.49
C CYS A 26 18.62 43.76 -3.99
N GLY A 27 17.43 43.74 -4.64
CA GLY A 27 17.12 44.62 -5.79
C GLY A 27 16.11 44.10 -6.84
N GLY A 28 14.85 44.58 -6.78
CA GLY A 28 14.06 44.95 -7.98
C GLY A 28 13.29 43.89 -8.78
N HIS A 29 12.00 43.72 -8.44
CA HIS A 29 10.81 43.60 -9.30
C HIS A 29 10.90 42.92 -10.69
N ALA A 30 10.29 41.73 -10.82
CA ALA A 30 9.36 41.40 -11.91
C ALA A 30 8.65 40.08 -11.59
N ASP A 31 7.33 40.14 -11.52
CA ASP A 31 6.41 39.02 -11.46
C ASP A 31 6.74 37.93 -12.48
N VAL A 32 7.08 36.73 -12.00
CA VAL A 32 6.67 35.50 -12.68
C VAL A 32 6.22 34.55 -11.58
N ASP A 33 4.91 34.46 -11.43
CA ASP A 33 4.20 33.36 -10.79
C ASP A 33 4.60 32.06 -11.52
N LYS A 34 5.78 31.53 -11.20
CA LYS A 34 6.15 30.15 -11.51
C LYS A 34 5.52 29.31 -10.42
N GLY A 35 4.21 29.13 -10.53
CA GLY A 35 3.52 28.04 -9.86
C GLY A 35 4.32 26.77 -10.09
N GLU A 36 4.86 26.23 -9.00
CA GLU A 36 5.50 24.91 -9.01
C GLU A 36 4.59 23.96 -9.80
N PRO A 37 5.13 23.16 -10.73
CA PRO A 37 4.32 22.19 -11.44
C PRO A 37 3.61 21.32 -10.40
N LYS A 38 2.29 21.48 -10.28
CA LYS A 38 1.44 20.65 -9.43
C LYS A 38 1.77 19.21 -9.80
N LYS A 39 2.44 18.50 -8.88
CA LYS A 39 2.71 17.07 -8.98
C LYS A 39 1.40 16.42 -9.44
N PRO A 40 1.38 15.70 -10.58
CA PRO A 40 0.17 15.05 -11.04
C PRO A 40 -0.43 14.27 -9.88
N ALA A 41 -1.68 14.55 -9.52
CA ALA A 41 -2.37 13.80 -8.50
C ALA A 41 -2.30 12.33 -8.92
N ALA A 42 -1.66 11.49 -8.11
CA ALA A 42 -1.55 10.08 -8.39
C ALA A 42 -2.96 9.54 -8.62
N THR A 43 -3.26 9.14 -9.85
CA THR A 43 -4.58 8.60 -10.19
C THR A 43 -4.79 7.35 -9.36
N ALA A 44 -5.94 7.26 -8.69
CA ALA A 44 -6.27 6.06 -7.94
C ALA A 44 -6.21 4.84 -8.88
N PRO A 45 -5.73 3.68 -8.39
CA PRO A 45 -5.74 2.47 -9.21
C PRO A 45 -7.17 2.12 -9.63
N SER A 46 -7.31 1.47 -10.78
CA SER A 46 -8.58 0.86 -11.18
C SER A 46 -9.03 -0.18 -10.14
N PHE A 47 -10.33 -0.47 -10.10
CA PHE A 47 -10.87 -1.50 -9.21
C PHE A 47 -10.14 -2.83 -9.37
N SER A 48 -10.05 -3.35 -10.60
CA SER A 48 -9.39 -4.64 -10.87
C SER A 48 -7.95 -4.69 -10.33
N LYS A 49 -7.16 -3.63 -10.51
CA LYS A 49 -5.80 -3.55 -9.98
C LYS A 49 -5.77 -3.51 -8.45
N ALA A 50 -6.67 -2.76 -7.83
CA ALA A 50 -6.74 -2.66 -6.38
C ALA A 50 -7.23 -3.96 -5.74
N SER A 51 -8.20 -4.64 -6.37
CA SER A 51 -8.72 -5.95 -5.95
C SER A 51 -7.61 -7.00 -5.97
N ALA A 52 -6.93 -7.15 -7.11
CA ALA A 52 -5.84 -8.12 -7.24
C ALA A 52 -4.71 -7.86 -6.24
N ALA A 53 -4.32 -6.59 -6.06
CA ALA A 53 -3.29 -6.23 -5.08
C ALA A 53 -3.72 -6.49 -3.63
N PHE A 54 -5.01 -6.33 -3.31
CA PHE A 54 -5.55 -6.67 -2.00
C PHE A 54 -5.54 -8.18 -1.78
N GLN A 55 -6.08 -8.96 -2.72
CA GLN A 55 -6.18 -10.42 -2.65
C GLN A 55 -4.79 -11.08 -2.57
N ASP A 56 -3.81 -10.62 -3.35
CA ASP A 56 -2.42 -11.08 -3.25
C ASP A 56 -1.84 -10.84 -1.84
N LYS A 57 -2.12 -9.67 -1.26
CA LYS A 57 -1.64 -9.33 0.09
C LYS A 57 -2.29 -10.19 1.17
N VAL A 58 -3.56 -10.57 1.00
CA VAL A 58 -4.29 -11.46 1.89
C VAL A 58 -3.78 -12.89 1.75
N ALA A 59 -3.61 -13.41 0.53
CA ALA A 59 -3.06 -14.74 0.29
C ALA A 59 -1.68 -14.92 0.93
N ASN A 60 -0.85 -13.88 0.91
CA ASN A 60 0.49 -13.89 1.48
C ASN A 60 0.54 -13.49 2.97
N SER A 61 -0.61 -13.30 3.65
CA SER A 61 -0.64 -12.76 5.02
C SER A 61 -0.30 -13.77 6.13
N TYR A 62 -0.32 -15.07 5.81
CA TYR A 62 -0.01 -16.17 6.74
C TYR A 62 1.32 -16.86 6.45
N LEU A 63 2.13 -16.35 5.51
CA LEU A 63 3.42 -16.95 5.17
C LEU A 63 4.53 -16.67 6.19
N ASP A 64 4.23 -15.92 7.25
CA ASP A 64 5.15 -15.55 8.31
C ASP A 64 4.67 -16.17 9.63
N ASP A 65 5.27 -17.29 10.01
CA ASP A 65 4.93 -18.03 11.23
C ASP A 65 5.16 -17.19 12.50
N GLU A 66 6.12 -16.25 12.50
CA GLU A 66 6.39 -15.37 13.64
C GLU A 66 5.26 -14.37 13.84
N CYS A 67 4.74 -13.80 12.74
CA CYS A 67 3.50 -13.03 12.79
C CYS A 67 2.39 -13.93 13.36
N THR A 68 2.15 -15.11 12.80
CA THR A 68 0.97 -15.90 13.18
C THR A 68 1.00 -16.44 14.61
N THR A 69 2.08 -16.36 15.38
CA THR A 69 2.13 -16.96 16.73
C THR A 69 2.36 -15.94 17.85
N GLU A 70 3.40 -15.11 17.73
CA GLU A 70 3.90 -14.26 18.83
C GLU A 70 3.13 -12.95 18.98
N ALA A 71 2.95 -12.44 20.20
CA ALA A 71 2.29 -11.15 20.41
C ALA A 71 3.12 -9.98 19.85
N GLY A 72 2.45 -8.97 19.28
CA GLY A 72 3.09 -7.74 18.76
C GLY A 72 3.82 -7.87 17.42
N THR A 73 4.07 -9.07 16.91
CA THR A 73 4.80 -9.31 15.65
C THR A 73 3.96 -9.08 14.40
N CYS A 74 2.62 -9.15 14.50
CA CYS A 74 1.71 -8.94 13.37
C CYS A 74 1.27 -7.49 13.18
N TRP A 75 1.60 -6.57 14.08
CA TRP A 75 1.08 -5.22 14.06
C TRP A 75 1.33 -4.50 12.73
N ASP A 76 2.55 -4.59 12.21
CA ASP A 76 2.91 -3.98 10.93
C ASP A 76 2.12 -4.60 9.78
N ARG A 77 2.00 -5.93 9.75
CA ARG A 77 1.20 -6.63 8.73
C ARG A 77 -0.27 -6.23 8.75
N MET A 78 -0.86 -6.11 9.94
CA MET A 78 -2.25 -5.67 10.09
C MET A 78 -2.46 -4.24 9.56
N LYS A 79 -1.55 -3.30 9.88
CA LYS A 79 -1.61 -1.93 9.30
C LYS A 79 -1.56 -1.98 7.78
N ASP A 80 -0.70 -2.85 7.28
CA ASP A 80 -0.42 -3.02 5.86
C ASP A 80 -1.60 -3.59 5.07
N ILE A 81 -2.36 -4.51 5.66
CA ILE A 81 -3.61 -5.02 5.07
C ILE A 81 -4.70 -3.95 5.10
N VAL A 82 -4.87 -3.27 6.24
CA VAL A 82 -5.86 -2.19 6.37
C VAL A 82 -5.56 -1.06 5.39
N ALA A 83 -4.29 -0.72 5.17
CA ALA A 83 -3.89 0.26 4.16
C ALA A 83 -4.29 -0.19 2.75
N SER A 84 -4.07 -1.46 2.41
CA SER A 84 -4.50 -2.02 1.12
C SER A 84 -6.03 -2.00 0.96
N ALA A 85 -6.78 -2.37 2.01
CA ALA A 85 -8.23 -2.30 2.02
C ALA A 85 -8.77 -0.87 1.81
N ARG A 86 -8.08 0.15 2.35
CA ARG A 86 -8.44 1.56 2.09
C ARG A 86 -8.21 1.97 0.64
N VAL A 87 -7.17 1.44 -0.01
CA VAL A 87 -6.94 1.67 -1.44
C VAL A 87 -8.05 1.00 -2.26
N LEU A 88 -8.41 -0.24 -1.92
CA LEU A 88 -9.54 -0.94 -2.53
C LEU A 88 -10.84 -0.15 -2.36
N ARG A 89 -11.17 0.34 -1.16
CA ARG A 89 -12.36 1.19 -0.93
C ARG A 89 -12.39 2.41 -1.87
N LYS A 90 -11.25 3.09 -2.05
CA LYS A 90 -11.17 4.23 -2.98
C LYS A 90 -11.45 3.82 -4.42
N ALA A 91 -10.93 2.67 -4.84
CA ALA A 91 -11.17 2.14 -6.18
C ALA A 91 -12.65 1.75 -6.38
N MET A 92 -13.27 1.08 -5.40
CA MET A 92 -14.71 0.75 -5.40
C MET A 92 -15.60 2.00 -5.51
N ASN A 93 -15.28 3.06 -4.77
CA ASN A 93 -16.01 4.34 -4.88
C ASN A 93 -15.84 5.02 -6.26
N GLY A 94 -14.69 4.80 -6.90
CA GLY A 94 -14.38 5.29 -8.24
C GLY A 94 -15.08 4.48 -9.33
N GLU A 95 -15.41 3.22 -9.07
CA GLU A 95 -16.08 2.32 -9.99
C GLU A 95 -17.55 2.70 -10.18
N LYS A 96 -17.99 2.77 -11.44
CA LYS A 96 -19.32 3.28 -11.84
C LYS A 96 -20.17 2.25 -12.58
N SER A 97 -19.62 1.08 -12.91
CA SER A 97 -20.35 -0.01 -13.58
C SER A 97 -21.44 -0.64 -12.69
N VAL A 98 -21.37 -0.45 -11.38
CA VAL A 98 -22.33 -0.94 -10.39
C VAL A 98 -22.81 0.19 -9.48
N GLY A 99 -24.00 0.01 -8.89
CA GLY A 99 -24.56 0.96 -7.92
C GLY A 99 -23.80 0.94 -6.59
N ALA A 100 -23.91 2.02 -5.80
CA ALA A 100 -23.24 2.10 -4.51
C ALA A 100 -23.65 0.98 -3.53
N ASP A 101 -24.92 0.54 -3.61
CA ASP A 101 -25.48 -0.51 -2.75
C ASP A 101 -24.80 -1.87 -2.94
N PHE A 102 -24.26 -2.14 -4.14
CA PHE A 102 -23.51 -3.36 -4.45
C PHE A 102 -22.32 -3.56 -3.49
N TRP A 103 -21.70 -2.45 -3.06
CA TRP A 103 -20.49 -2.48 -2.24
C TRP A 103 -20.74 -2.54 -0.74
N THR A 104 -22.00 -2.56 -0.29
CA THR A 104 -22.36 -2.40 1.12
C THR A 104 -21.67 -3.42 2.03
N ASP A 105 -21.71 -4.70 1.65
CA ASP A 105 -21.12 -5.78 2.44
C ASP A 105 -19.60 -5.72 2.45
N ALA A 106 -18.99 -5.44 1.30
CA ALA A 106 -17.55 -5.20 1.20
C ALA A 106 -17.11 -4.02 2.08
N TYR A 107 -17.85 -2.91 2.09
CA TYR A 107 -17.57 -1.78 2.98
C TYR A 107 -17.71 -2.15 4.46
N ALA A 108 -18.65 -3.01 4.83
CA ALA A 108 -18.79 -3.50 6.19
C ALA A 108 -17.55 -4.30 6.63
N LEU A 109 -16.98 -5.13 5.76
CA LEU A 109 -15.74 -5.87 6.02
C LEU A 109 -14.54 -4.94 6.18
N ILE A 110 -14.41 -3.92 5.32
CA ILE A 110 -13.33 -2.92 5.47
C ILE A 110 -13.48 -2.13 6.77
N ASN A 111 -14.72 -1.80 7.16
CA ASN A 111 -14.98 -1.14 8.44
C ASN A 111 -14.60 -2.03 9.63
N LYS A 112 -14.82 -3.35 9.57
CA LYS A 112 -14.39 -4.29 10.61
C LYS A 112 -12.87 -4.30 10.74
N MET A 113 -12.14 -4.38 9.63
CA MET A 113 -10.67 -4.31 9.63
C MET A 113 -10.16 -3.00 10.27
N GLU A 114 -10.72 -1.86 9.86
CA GLU A 114 -10.32 -0.55 10.39
C GLU A 114 -10.61 -0.38 11.88
N LYS A 115 -11.78 -0.87 12.34
CA LYS A 115 -12.12 -0.88 13.76
C LYS A 115 -11.29 -1.87 14.56
N GLY A 116 -10.87 -2.97 13.94
CA GLY A 116 -10.02 -4.00 14.52
C GLY A 116 -8.58 -3.51 14.73
N LEU A 117 -8.07 -2.61 13.88
CA LEU A 117 -6.71 -2.08 13.98
C LEU A 117 -6.54 -1.13 15.18
N LYS A 118 -6.45 -1.70 16.39
CA LYS A 118 -6.28 -1.00 17.67
C LYS A 118 -4.87 -1.25 18.21
N PRO A 119 -4.09 -0.19 18.50
CA PRO A 119 -2.75 -0.33 19.09
C PRO A 119 -2.79 -1.16 20.38
N GLY A 120 -1.76 -1.99 20.59
CA GLY A 120 -1.63 -2.84 21.78
C GLY A 120 -2.62 -4.01 21.87
N ARG A 121 -3.35 -4.32 20.78
CA ARG A 121 -4.28 -5.45 20.71
C ARG A 121 -3.80 -6.61 19.85
N ASP A 122 -2.57 -6.51 19.36
CA ASP A 122 -1.89 -7.64 18.74
C ASP A 122 -1.35 -8.60 19.81
N LEU A 123 -2.20 -9.52 20.27
CA LEU A 123 -1.90 -10.35 21.44
C LEU A 123 -1.47 -11.77 21.10
N GLY A 124 -1.26 -12.10 19.83
CA GLY A 124 -1.02 -13.48 19.38
C GLY A 124 -2.29 -14.18 18.89
N VAL A 125 -2.19 -15.43 18.44
CA VAL A 125 -3.33 -16.22 17.92
C VAL A 125 -4.13 -16.96 18.98
N ASN A 126 -3.54 -17.25 20.14
CA ASN A 126 -4.23 -17.96 21.22
C ASN A 126 -5.03 -17.02 22.14
N GLU A 127 -4.92 -15.72 21.92
CA GLU A 127 -5.59 -14.71 22.73
C GLU A 127 -6.94 -14.32 22.12
N MET A 128 -8.03 -14.70 22.78
CA MET A 128 -9.40 -14.41 22.33
C MET A 128 -9.66 -12.90 22.16
N THR A 129 -8.91 -12.07 22.88
CA THR A 129 -9.04 -10.60 22.82
C THR A 129 -8.10 -9.95 21.82
N SER A 130 -7.31 -10.74 21.09
CA SER A 130 -6.46 -10.30 20.00
C SER A 130 -7.30 -9.66 18.89
N ASN A 131 -6.78 -8.63 18.24
CA ASN A 131 -7.45 -7.99 17.12
C ASN A 131 -7.21 -8.68 15.77
N ARG A 132 -6.34 -9.69 15.73
CA ARG A 132 -6.00 -10.45 14.52
C ARG A 132 -7.22 -11.01 13.80
N PRO A 133 -8.23 -11.64 14.44
CA PRO A 133 -9.41 -12.15 13.73
C PRO A 133 -10.23 -11.02 13.08
N ALA A 134 -10.33 -9.87 13.73
CA ALA A 134 -11.06 -8.73 13.18
C ALA A 134 -10.36 -8.10 11.96
N VAL A 135 -9.03 -8.19 11.88
CA VAL A 135 -8.26 -7.67 10.74
C VAL A 135 -8.07 -8.74 9.67
N PHE A 136 -7.39 -9.85 9.98
CA PHE A 136 -7.09 -10.89 8.99
C PHE A 136 -8.32 -11.68 8.57
N GLY A 137 -9.21 -12.04 9.51
CA GLY A 137 -10.45 -12.75 9.19
C GLY A 137 -11.34 -11.92 8.26
N SER A 138 -11.58 -10.65 8.58
CA SER A 138 -12.34 -9.77 7.69
C SER A 138 -11.63 -9.45 6.38
N ALA A 139 -10.29 -9.59 6.31
CA ALA A 139 -9.57 -9.46 5.05
C ALA A 139 -9.76 -10.68 4.14
N HIS A 140 -9.79 -11.88 4.71
CA HIS A 140 -10.16 -13.10 4.01
C HIS A 140 -11.59 -13.07 3.54
N ASP A 141 -12.54 -12.74 4.42
CA ASP A 141 -13.95 -12.60 4.04
C ASP A 141 -14.12 -11.60 2.88
N LEU A 142 -13.32 -10.51 2.86
CA LEU A 142 -13.37 -9.53 1.77
C LEU A 142 -12.76 -10.09 0.48
N ALA A 143 -11.67 -10.86 0.57
CA ALA A 143 -11.07 -11.51 -0.59
C ALA A 143 -12.04 -12.50 -1.23
N ASP A 144 -12.71 -13.32 -0.42
CA ASP A 144 -13.74 -14.28 -0.87
C ASP A 144 -14.94 -13.55 -1.47
N TRP A 145 -15.41 -12.48 -0.83
CA TRP A 145 -16.50 -11.66 -1.35
C TRP A 145 -16.18 -11.08 -2.74
N LEU A 146 -14.93 -10.63 -2.97
CA LEU A 146 -14.51 -10.11 -4.28
C LEU A 146 -14.54 -11.17 -5.38
N ASP A 147 -14.22 -12.43 -5.03
CA ASP A 147 -14.29 -13.56 -5.97
C ASP A 147 -15.74 -13.98 -6.27
N GLU A 148 -16.62 -13.89 -5.27
CA GLU A 148 -18.06 -14.18 -5.41
C GLU A 148 -18.81 -13.08 -6.17
N HIS A 149 -18.28 -11.85 -6.18
CA HIS A 149 -18.92 -10.66 -6.77
C HIS A 149 -18.06 -10.03 -7.88
N PRO A 150 -17.72 -10.77 -8.96
CA PRO A 150 -16.89 -10.25 -10.02
C PRO A 150 -17.63 -9.16 -10.79
N ILE A 151 -16.92 -8.06 -11.07
CA ILE A 151 -17.39 -7.00 -11.96
C ILE A 151 -16.51 -6.94 -13.21
N LYS A 152 -17.10 -6.56 -14.33
CA LYS A 152 -16.48 -6.59 -15.67
C LYS A 152 -15.73 -5.30 -15.99
#